data_AF-A0A2V9LMQ7-F1
#
_entry.id   AF-A0A2V9LMQ7-F1
#
_cell.length_a   1.000
_cell.length_b   1.000
_cell.length_c   1.000
_cell.angle_alpha   90.00
_cell.angle_beta   90.00
_cell.angle_gamma   90.00
#
_symmetry.space_group_name_H-M   'P 1'
#
loop_
_entity.id
_entity.type
_entity.pdbx_description
1 polymer ?
#
loop_
_entity_poly.entity_id
_entity_poly.type
_entity_poly.pdbx_seq_one_letter_code
_entity_poly.pdbx_strand_id
1 'polypeptide(L)'
;MKQKGTKARVTGLERFGLNEGSFRRLGSRKVLACVHLRTYDVTPAVRRLTPSKRIAYMTARVDRWIESMYRHNPELSFQAKVGKPSGGGLRRWSQLPSSLVIRGPARGVSALSRSTGVRLVSITRVAGRRRRRPPKPALEWYCVRALVVIRVEGEKSGMQTTEDRFMLVRASYFEDAKKRLRRHWREYARPYLNAKGQMVSWQFD
;
A
#
# COMPACT_ATOMS: atom_id res chain seq x y z
N MET A 1 -0.76 27.39 19.61
CA MET A 1 -1.53 27.23 18.36
C MET A 1 -2.23 25.87 18.34
N LYS A 2 -3.57 25.83 18.42
CA LYS A 2 -4.34 24.59 18.19
C LYS A 2 -4.26 24.27 16.70
N GLN A 3 -3.57 23.19 16.31
CA GLN A 3 -3.69 22.68 14.93
C GLN A 3 -5.17 22.39 14.68
N LYS A 4 -5.80 23.10 13.74
CA LYS A 4 -7.15 22.73 13.24
C LYS A 4 -7.08 21.27 12.84
N GLY A 5 -7.71 20.40 13.62
CA GLY A 5 -7.61 18.96 13.45
C GLY A 5 -8.16 18.58 12.09
N THR A 6 -7.27 18.29 11.13
CA THR A 6 -7.67 17.78 9.83
C THR A 6 -8.29 16.41 10.07
N LYS A 7 -9.61 16.33 9.93
CA LYS A 7 -10.36 15.08 9.99
C LYS A 7 -9.71 14.06 9.07
N ALA A 8 -9.40 12.87 9.60
CA ALA A 8 -8.83 11.79 8.83
C ALA A 8 -9.85 11.28 7.78
N ARG A 9 -9.34 10.86 6.63
CA ARG A 9 -10.18 10.31 5.56
C ARG A 9 -10.66 8.91 5.94
N VAL A 10 -11.91 8.59 5.60
CA VAL A 10 -12.46 7.23 5.68
C VAL A 10 -12.52 6.63 4.28
N THR A 11 -11.84 5.52 4.04
CA THR A 11 -11.72 4.88 2.71
C THR A 11 -12.26 3.44 2.73
N GLY A 12 -12.53 2.88 1.55
CA GLY A 12 -13.02 1.50 1.42
C GLY A 12 -14.54 1.38 1.53
N LEU A 13 -15.26 2.50 1.73
CA LEU A 13 -16.71 2.57 1.81
C LEU A 13 -17.37 2.25 0.47
N GLU A 14 -16.75 2.71 -0.62
CA GLU A 14 -17.21 2.51 -2.00
C GLU A 14 -17.34 1.02 -2.34
N ARG A 15 -16.48 0.18 -1.74
CA ARG A 15 -16.50 -1.28 -1.88
C ARG A 15 -17.74 -1.91 -1.25
N PHE A 16 -18.55 -1.17 -0.51
CA PHE A 16 -19.80 -1.62 0.10
C PHE A 16 -21.00 -0.81 -0.39
N GLY A 17 -20.82 0.02 -1.43
CA GLY A 17 -21.86 0.93 -1.92
C GLY A 17 -22.22 2.00 -0.89
N LEU A 18 -21.23 2.46 -0.12
CA LEU A 18 -21.40 3.46 0.91
C LEU A 18 -20.55 4.70 0.58
N ASN A 19 -21.07 5.85 0.98
CA ASN A 19 -20.32 7.10 1.17
C ASN A 19 -20.23 7.43 2.66
N GLU A 20 -19.52 8.49 3.05
CA GLU A 20 -19.36 8.85 4.46
C GLU A 20 -20.70 9.10 5.18
N GLY A 21 -21.66 9.76 4.52
CA GLY A 21 -22.97 10.07 5.11
C GLY A 21 -23.78 8.81 5.40
N SER A 22 -23.92 7.93 4.41
CA SER A 22 -24.59 6.63 4.55
C SER A 22 -23.88 5.72 5.55
N PHE A 23 -22.55 5.79 5.66
CA PHE A 23 -21.79 5.04 6.66
C PHE A 23 -22.13 5.48 8.09
N ARG A 24 -22.24 6.79 8.34
CA ARG A 24 -22.68 7.30 9.66
C ARG A 24 -24.09 6.83 10.02
N ARG A 25 -24.99 6.78 9.03
CA ARG A 25 -26.36 6.30 9.21
C ARG A 25 -26.47 4.80 9.54
N LEU A 26 -25.39 4.01 9.37
CA LEU A 26 -25.38 2.61 9.79
C LEU A 26 -25.45 2.42 11.31
N GLY A 27 -25.17 3.46 12.10
CA GLY A 27 -25.37 3.47 13.55
C GLY A 27 -24.63 2.34 14.26
N SER A 28 -25.38 1.40 14.83
CA SER A 28 -24.89 0.26 15.61
C SER A 28 -24.36 -0.91 14.78
N ARG A 29 -24.49 -0.87 13.44
CA ARG A 29 -24.04 -1.96 12.56
C ARG A 29 -22.57 -2.26 12.79
N LYS A 30 -22.23 -3.53 13.00
CA LYS A 30 -20.84 -3.96 13.24
C LYS A 30 -19.98 -3.81 11.98
N VAL A 31 -18.78 -3.30 12.17
CA VAL A 31 -17.80 -2.99 11.12
C VAL A 31 -16.43 -3.49 11.57
N LEU A 32 -15.67 -4.00 10.61
CA LEU A 32 -14.23 -4.23 10.72
C LEU A 32 -13.51 -3.12 9.95
N ALA A 33 -12.54 -2.49 10.59
CA ALA A 33 -11.74 -1.43 9.99
C ALA A 33 -10.26 -1.58 10.36
N CYS A 34 -9.40 -0.94 9.59
CA CYS A 34 -7.99 -0.73 9.90
C CYS A 34 -7.75 0.77 10.06
N VAL A 35 -7.25 1.17 11.21
CA VAL A 35 -6.91 2.57 11.52
C VAL A 35 -5.42 2.74 11.43
N HIS A 36 -4.99 3.64 10.55
CA HIS A 36 -3.60 3.99 10.35
C HIS A 36 -3.26 5.20 11.20
N LEU A 37 -2.20 5.09 12.00
CA LEU A 37 -1.77 6.13 12.92
C LEU A 37 -0.70 7.03 12.29
N ARG A 38 -0.61 8.27 12.76
CA ARG A 38 0.43 9.25 12.40
C ARG A 38 1.71 9.00 13.21
N THR A 39 2.26 7.78 13.15
CA THR A 39 3.42 7.35 13.95
C THR A 39 4.74 8.01 13.54
N TYR A 40 4.73 8.84 12.49
CA TYR A 40 5.88 9.60 12.05
C TYR A 40 5.62 11.09 12.20
N ASP A 41 6.56 11.79 12.83
CA ASP A 41 6.58 13.23 12.95
C ASP A 41 8.00 13.75 12.72
N VAL A 42 8.10 14.76 11.86
CA VAL A 42 9.35 15.45 11.49
C VAL A 42 9.25 16.95 11.75
N THR A 43 8.32 17.38 12.60
CA THR A 43 8.23 18.78 13.03
C THR A 43 9.58 19.28 13.56
N PRO A 44 9.88 20.58 13.43
CA PRO A 44 11.12 21.16 13.93
C PRO A 44 11.40 20.84 15.42
N ALA A 45 10.36 20.78 16.24
CA ALA A 45 10.45 20.40 17.64
C ALA A 45 11.03 18.97 17.84
N VAL A 46 10.58 18.00 17.04
CA VAL A 46 11.10 16.62 17.10
C VAL A 46 12.52 16.54 16.54
N ARG A 47 12.84 17.31 15.49
CA ARG A 47 14.20 17.34 14.91
C ARG A 47 15.26 17.83 15.89
N ARG A 48 14.91 18.75 16.80
CA ARG A 48 15.80 19.26 17.85
C ARG A 48 16.11 18.25 18.97
N LEU A 49 15.34 17.16 19.08
CA LEU A 49 15.60 16.10 20.06
C LEU A 49 16.75 15.20 19.59
N THR A 50 17.49 14.60 20.53
CA THR A 50 18.46 13.52 20.23
C THR A 50 17.74 12.24 19.80
N PRO A 51 18.37 11.33 19.03
CA PRO A 51 17.74 10.09 18.55
C PRO A 51 17.01 9.28 19.65
N SER A 52 17.64 9.08 20.82
CA SER A 52 17.02 8.37 21.95
C SER A 52 15.80 9.09 22.50
N LYS A 53 15.86 10.42 22.64
CA LYS A 53 14.73 11.25 23.08
C LYS A 53 13.60 11.29 22.04
N ARG A 54 13.91 11.21 20.74
CA ARG A 54 12.90 11.12 19.66
C ARG A 54 12.05 9.86 19.79
N ILE A 55 12.70 8.70 19.99
CA ILE A 55 11.97 7.43 20.10
C ILE A 55 11.05 7.46 21.32
N ALA A 56 11.57 7.85 22.49
CA ALA A 56 10.77 7.96 23.71
C ALA A 56 9.58 8.92 23.54
N TYR A 57 9.81 10.09 22.94
CA TYR A 57 8.76 11.07 22.63
C TYR A 57 7.68 10.49 21.71
N MET A 58 8.07 9.82 20.63
CA MET A 58 7.14 9.24 19.66
C MET A 58 6.34 8.08 20.27
N THR A 59 6.98 7.21 21.03
CA THR A 59 6.32 6.13 21.78
C THR A 59 5.26 6.70 22.72
N ALA A 60 5.65 7.60 23.64
CA ALA A 60 4.72 8.20 24.60
C ALA A 60 3.59 8.99 23.93
N ARG A 61 3.82 9.56 22.75
CA ARG A 61 2.78 10.23 21.97
C ARG A 61 1.80 9.24 21.35
N VAL A 62 2.29 8.18 20.73
CA VAL A 62 1.45 7.12 20.13
C VAL A 62 0.63 6.43 21.21
N ASP A 63 1.23 6.10 22.35
CA ASP A 63 0.54 5.46 23.48
C ASP A 63 -0.60 6.36 23.99
N ARG A 64 -0.34 7.67 24.20
CA ARG A 64 -1.40 8.63 24.58
C ARG A 64 -2.55 8.70 23.57
N TRP A 65 -2.26 8.63 22.27
CA TRP A 65 -3.31 8.59 21.25
C TRP A 65 -4.12 7.31 21.33
N ILE A 66 -3.46 6.17 21.51
CA ILE A 66 -4.09 4.86 21.64
C ILE A 66 -4.99 4.84 22.89
N GLU A 67 -4.47 5.22 24.05
CA GLU A 67 -5.24 5.36 25.29
C GLU A 67 -6.42 6.32 25.13
N SER A 68 -6.23 7.45 24.44
CA SER A 68 -7.32 8.37 24.14
C SER A 68 -8.40 7.71 23.28
N MET A 69 -8.03 6.90 22.27
CA MET A 69 -9.00 6.19 21.44
C MET A 69 -9.80 5.16 22.26
N TYR A 70 -9.14 4.39 23.14
CA TYR A 70 -9.80 3.45 24.04
C TYR A 70 -10.78 4.16 24.98
N ARG A 71 -10.36 5.25 25.61
CA ARG A 71 -11.20 6.01 26.57
C ARG A 71 -12.45 6.60 25.92
N HIS A 72 -12.33 7.15 24.71
CA HIS A 72 -13.46 7.83 24.06
C HIS A 72 -14.35 6.88 23.23
N ASN A 73 -13.95 5.62 23.06
CA ASN A 73 -14.69 4.65 22.25
C ASN A 73 -14.68 3.26 22.92
N PRO A 74 -15.22 3.13 24.15
CA PRO A 74 -15.18 1.88 24.92
C PRO A 74 -15.90 0.71 24.24
N GLU A 75 -16.80 0.99 23.29
CA GLU A 75 -17.53 -0.01 22.53
C GLU A 75 -16.74 -0.61 21.35
N LEU A 76 -15.53 -0.11 21.10
CA LEU A 76 -14.63 -0.60 20.05
C LEU A 76 -13.59 -1.55 20.63
N SER A 77 -13.40 -2.69 19.96
CA SER A 77 -12.28 -3.59 20.21
C SER A 77 -11.13 -3.23 19.28
N PHE A 78 -9.94 -3.02 19.84
CA PHE A 78 -8.73 -2.67 19.12
C PHE A 78 -7.70 -3.79 19.23
N GLN A 79 -7.08 -4.14 18.12
CA GLN A 79 -6.00 -5.14 18.04
C GLN A 79 -4.84 -4.53 17.24
N ALA A 80 -3.68 -4.41 17.88
CA ALA A 80 -2.50 -3.87 17.21
C ALA A 80 -1.96 -4.87 16.19
N LYS A 81 -1.69 -4.42 14.96
CA LYS A 81 -1.05 -5.24 13.94
C LYS A 81 0.47 -5.16 14.11
N VAL A 82 0.98 -5.65 15.24
CA VAL A 82 2.41 -5.63 15.57
C VAL A 82 2.92 -7.07 15.42
N GLY A 83 4.04 -7.25 14.70
CA GLY A 83 4.78 -8.52 14.75
C GLY A 83 5.23 -8.76 16.19
N LYS A 84 5.13 -9.99 16.69
CA LYS A 84 5.33 -10.37 18.11
C LYS A 84 6.40 -9.49 18.81
N PRO A 85 6.09 -8.88 19.97
CA PRO A 85 7.08 -8.11 20.72
C PRO A 85 8.25 -9.02 21.07
N SER A 86 9.42 -8.74 20.49
CA SER A 86 10.68 -9.36 20.88
C SER A 86 11.03 -8.79 22.26
N GLY A 87 11.31 -9.66 23.24
CA GLY A 87 11.30 -9.36 24.67
C GLY A 87 11.99 -8.07 25.14
N GLY A 88 11.45 -7.50 26.22
CA GLY A 88 12.11 -6.66 27.26
C GLY A 88 12.83 -5.36 26.89
N GLY A 89 13.20 -5.13 25.63
CA GLY A 89 14.01 -3.98 25.21
C GLY A 89 13.20 -2.73 24.85
N LEU A 90 13.87 -1.57 24.78
CA LEU A 90 13.31 -0.35 24.21
C LEU A 90 12.71 -0.64 22.82
N ARG A 91 11.45 -0.25 22.61
CA ARG A 91 10.79 -0.42 21.31
C ARG A 91 11.59 0.29 20.22
N ARG A 92 11.99 -0.45 19.19
CA ARG A 92 12.51 0.15 17.95
C ARG A 92 11.39 0.92 17.27
N TRP A 93 11.75 1.93 16.47
CA TRP A 93 10.76 2.71 15.72
C TRP A 93 9.87 1.83 14.82
N SER A 94 10.43 0.75 14.25
CA SER A 94 9.72 -0.27 13.47
C SER A 94 8.69 -1.08 14.26
N GLN A 95 8.75 -1.05 15.59
CA GLN A 95 7.86 -1.77 16.49
C GLN A 95 6.69 -0.89 16.97
N LEU A 96 6.67 0.40 16.63
CA LEU A 96 5.50 1.24 16.91
C LEU A 96 4.32 0.78 16.05
N PRO A 97 3.12 0.64 16.63
CA PRO A 97 1.94 0.21 15.89
C PRO A 97 1.57 1.28 14.85
N SER A 98 1.91 1.04 13.59
CA SER A 98 1.51 1.92 12.47
C SER A 98 0.04 1.76 12.10
N SER A 99 -0.58 0.65 12.51
CA SER A 99 -1.99 0.37 12.29
C SER A 99 -2.62 -0.47 13.39
N LEU A 100 -3.91 -0.22 13.63
CA LEU A 100 -4.77 -0.98 14.53
C LEU A 100 -5.93 -1.58 13.74
N VAL A 101 -6.22 -2.86 13.95
CA VAL A 101 -7.45 -3.49 13.50
C VAL A 101 -8.54 -3.22 14.53
N ILE A 102 -9.69 -2.76 14.08
CA ILE A 102 -10.78 -2.33 14.96
C ILE A 102 -12.07 -3.05 14.59
N ARG A 103 -12.80 -3.49 15.61
CA ARG A 103 -14.13 -4.10 15.50
C ARG A 103 -15.11 -3.35 16.38
N GLY A 104 -16.24 -2.93 15.82
CA GLY A 104 -17.28 -2.26 16.61
C GLY A 104 -18.37 -1.63 15.76
N PRO A 105 -19.28 -0.84 16.35
CA PRO A 105 -20.34 -0.17 15.61
C PRO A 105 -19.80 0.91 14.65
N ALA A 106 -20.47 1.07 13.51
CA ALA A 106 -20.10 2.03 12.47
C ALA A 106 -19.97 3.47 12.99
N ARG A 107 -20.84 3.88 13.92
CA ARG A 107 -20.78 5.21 14.56
C ARG A 107 -19.45 5.44 15.29
N GLY A 108 -18.97 4.48 16.08
CA GLY A 108 -17.72 4.57 16.81
C GLY A 108 -16.53 4.56 15.85
N VAL A 109 -16.54 3.66 14.85
CA VAL A 109 -15.50 3.64 13.80
C VAL A 109 -15.45 4.96 13.03
N SER A 110 -16.60 5.60 12.76
CA SER A 110 -16.65 6.92 12.11
C SER A 110 -16.10 8.03 13.01
N ALA A 111 -16.36 7.97 14.33
CA ALA A 111 -15.85 8.93 15.30
C ALA A 111 -14.31 8.95 15.35
N LEU A 112 -13.65 7.80 15.17
CA LEU A 112 -12.19 7.70 15.11
C LEU A 112 -11.54 8.57 14.02
N SER A 113 -12.28 8.92 12.95
CA SER A 113 -11.76 9.85 11.94
C SER A 113 -11.45 11.25 12.49
N ARG A 114 -12.00 11.60 13.66
CA ARG A 114 -11.78 12.87 14.35
C ARG A 114 -10.71 12.78 15.44
N SER A 115 -10.25 11.57 15.78
CA SER A 115 -9.26 11.37 16.84
C SER A 115 -7.89 11.89 16.43
N THR A 116 -7.24 12.60 17.34
CA THR A 116 -5.85 13.04 17.17
C THR A 116 -4.95 11.82 17.00
N GLY A 117 -4.04 11.88 16.03
CA GLY A 117 -3.14 10.78 15.73
C GLY A 117 -3.66 9.80 14.69
N VAL A 118 -4.93 9.89 14.27
CA VAL A 118 -5.45 9.08 13.16
C VAL A 118 -5.10 9.74 11.82
N ARG A 119 -4.49 8.96 10.92
CA ARG A 119 -4.18 9.37 9.54
C ARG A 119 -5.30 8.99 8.58
N LEU A 120 -5.77 7.75 8.68
CA LEU A 120 -6.71 7.14 7.76
C LEU A 120 -7.49 6.04 8.47
N VAL A 121 -8.79 5.93 8.18
CA VAL A 121 -9.62 4.79 8.58
C VAL A 121 -10.01 4.03 7.32
N SER A 122 -9.60 2.76 7.21
CA SER A 122 -9.88 1.90 6.05
C SER A 122 -10.89 0.82 6.42
N ILE A 123 -12.07 0.85 5.80
CA ILE A 123 -13.14 -0.12 6.07
C ILE A 123 -12.88 -1.42 5.32
N THR A 124 -12.84 -2.53 6.06
CA THR A 124 -12.51 -3.86 5.51
C THR A 124 -13.73 -4.78 5.44
N ARG A 125 -14.71 -4.62 6.34
CA ARG A 125 -15.97 -5.37 6.33
C ARG A 125 -17.09 -4.57 6.98
N VAL A 126 -18.30 -4.67 6.44
CA VAL A 126 -19.52 -4.13 7.05
C VAL A 126 -20.52 -5.28 7.19
N ALA A 127 -21.02 -5.53 8.40
CA ALA A 127 -21.99 -6.59 8.63
C ALA A 127 -23.25 -6.40 7.79
N GLY A 128 -23.76 -7.49 7.20
CA GLY A 128 -24.93 -7.45 6.31
C GLY A 128 -24.68 -6.82 4.94
N ARG A 129 -23.44 -6.47 4.57
CA ARG A 129 -23.11 -5.96 3.23
C ARG A 129 -22.04 -6.80 2.57
N ARG A 130 -22.35 -7.27 1.35
CA ARG A 130 -21.37 -7.92 0.49
C ARG A 130 -20.44 -6.87 -0.10
N ARG A 131 -19.15 -7.19 -0.13
CA ARG A 131 -18.17 -6.38 -0.84
C ARG A 131 -18.51 -6.39 -2.34
N ARG A 132 -18.75 -5.22 -2.93
CA ARG A 132 -18.85 -5.03 -4.36
C ARG A 132 -17.52 -5.41 -4.99
N ARG A 133 -17.59 -6.12 -6.12
CA ARG A 133 -16.40 -6.32 -6.94
C ARG A 133 -15.96 -4.94 -7.43
N PRO A 134 -14.69 -4.56 -7.27
CA PRO A 134 -14.21 -3.36 -7.92
C PRO A 134 -14.50 -3.48 -9.43
N PRO A 135 -14.89 -2.39 -10.11
CA PRO A 135 -14.99 -2.44 -11.56
C PRO A 135 -13.65 -2.92 -12.12
N LYS A 136 -13.70 -3.71 -13.19
CA LYS A 136 -12.46 -4.06 -13.89
C LYS A 136 -11.85 -2.73 -14.35
N PRO A 137 -10.59 -2.43 -13.99
CA PRO A 137 -9.92 -1.26 -14.52
C PRO A 137 -10.00 -1.27 -16.05
N ALA A 138 -10.28 -0.12 -16.64
CA ALA A 138 -10.30 0.03 -18.08
C ALA A 138 -8.91 -0.35 -18.64
N LEU A 139 -8.90 -1.00 -19.80
CA LEU A 139 -7.64 -1.28 -20.48
C LEU A 139 -7.22 -0.04 -21.25
N GLU A 140 -6.11 0.55 -20.84
CA GLU A 140 -5.47 1.69 -21.50
C GLU A 140 -4.24 1.20 -22.27
N TRP A 141 -3.77 2.02 -23.21
CA TRP A 141 -2.53 1.76 -23.93
C TRP A 141 -1.34 2.22 -23.08
N TYR A 142 -0.43 1.29 -22.82
CA TYR A 142 0.85 1.57 -22.19
C TYR A 142 1.95 1.33 -23.21
N CYS A 143 2.88 2.28 -23.33
CA CYS A 143 4.12 2.09 -24.07
C CYS A 143 5.20 1.59 -23.10
N VAL A 144 5.76 0.43 -23.38
CA VAL A 144 6.88 -0.12 -22.61
C VAL A 144 8.12 -0.14 -23.50
N ARG A 145 9.17 0.55 -23.06
CA ARG A 145 10.51 0.45 -23.63
C ARG A 145 11.17 -0.81 -23.06
N ALA A 146 11.71 -1.64 -23.93
CA ALA A 146 12.48 -2.82 -23.57
C ALA A 146 13.83 -2.79 -24.27
N LEU A 147 14.90 -3.12 -23.55
CA LEU A 147 16.21 -3.31 -24.13
C LEU A 147 16.36 -4.78 -24.53
N VAL A 148 16.75 -5.01 -25.79
CA VAL A 148 16.96 -6.33 -26.35
C VAL A 148 18.44 -6.53 -26.61
N VAL A 149 19.01 -7.58 -26.04
CA VAL A 149 20.35 -8.03 -26.32
C VAL A 149 20.27 -9.16 -27.35
N ILE A 150 20.90 -8.97 -28.49
CA ILE A 150 20.97 -9.98 -29.55
C ILE A 150 22.21 -10.83 -29.31
N ARG A 151 22.04 -12.15 -29.21
CA ARG A 151 23.12 -13.12 -29.06
C ARG A 151 23.18 -14.00 -30.29
N VAL A 152 24.35 -14.01 -30.93
CA VAL A 152 24.65 -14.88 -32.07
C VAL A 152 25.51 -16.05 -31.59
N GLU A 153 25.20 -17.24 -32.06
CA GLU A 153 25.94 -18.46 -31.76
C GLU A 153 27.42 -18.36 -32.14
N GLY A 154 28.29 -18.80 -31.23
CA GLY A 154 29.74 -18.77 -31.40
C GLY A 154 30.41 -17.45 -31.00
N GLU A 155 29.66 -16.36 -30.84
CA GLU A 155 30.21 -15.07 -30.40
C GLU A 155 30.33 -15.03 -28.87
N LYS A 156 31.57 -15.18 -28.37
CA LYS A 156 31.88 -15.16 -26.93
C LYS A 156 32.51 -13.85 -26.45
N SER A 157 32.98 -13.02 -27.37
CA SER A 157 33.63 -11.73 -27.12
C SER A 157 33.31 -10.73 -28.24
N GLY A 158 33.38 -9.44 -27.94
CA GLY A 158 33.03 -8.36 -28.87
C GLY A 158 31.85 -7.51 -28.39
N MET A 159 31.50 -6.49 -29.18
CA MET A 159 30.36 -5.62 -28.88
C MET A 159 29.05 -6.37 -29.13
N GLN A 160 28.29 -6.62 -28.07
CA GLN A 160 26.93 -7.16 -28.20
C GLN A 160 26.03 -6.12 -28.85
N THR A 161 25.28 -6.53 -29.86
CA THR A 161 24.28 -5.66 -30.47
C THR A 161 23.09 -5.55 -29.53
N THR A 162 22.73 -4.31 -29.19
CA THR A 162 21.53 -4.01 -28.42
C THR A 162 20.53 -3.22 -29.26
N GLU A 163 19.25 -3.44 -29.00
CA GLU A 163 18.16 -2.74 -29.67
C GLU A 163 17.14 -2.24 -28.64
N ASP A 164 16.73 -0.98 -28.75
CA ASP A 164 15.61 -0.43 -27.99
C ASP A 164 14.30 -0.69 -28.72
N ARG A 165 13.35 -1.34 -28.05
CA ARG A 165 12.02 -1.60 -28.60
C ARG A 165 10.94 -0.95 -27.77
N PHE A 166 10.01 -0.28 -28.46
CA PHE A 166 8.84 0.32 -27.86
C PHE A 166 7.60 -0.49 -28.22
N MET A 167 6.95 -1.07 -27.22
CA MET A 167 5.78 -1.93 -27.43
C MET A 167 4.55 -1.36 -26.76
N LEU A 168 3.47 -1.31 -27.54
CA LEU A 168 2.16 -0.88 -27.07
C LEU A 168 1.37 -2.07 -26.55
N VAL A 169 0.82 -1.91 -25.36
CA VAL A 169 0.14 -2.98 -24.63
C VAL A 169 -1.13 -2.44 -24.03
N ARG A 170 -2.23 -3.15 -24.26
CA ARG A 170 -3.45 -2.89 -23.50
C ARG A 170 -3.37 -3.54 -22.12
N ALA A 171 -3.36 -2.72 -21.09
CA ALA A 171 -3.25 -3.16 -19.71
C ALA A 171 -4.08 -2.28 -18.78
N SER A 172 -4.32 -2.79 -17.58
CA SER A 172 -5.09 -2.09 -16.55
C SER A 172 -4.30 -1.08 -15.72
N TYR A 173 -2.98 -1.23 -15.71
CA TYR A 173 -2.00 -0.36 -15.06
C TYR A 173 -0.61 -0.77 -15.55
N PHE A 174 0.40 0.05 -15.25
CA PHE A 174 1.77 -0.12 -15.75
C PHE A 174 2.39 -1.51 -15.46
N GLU A 175 2.28 -2.02 -14.24
CA GLU A 175 2.84 -3.33 -13.88
C GLU A 175 2.07 -4.51 -14.54
N ASP A 176 0.78 -4.35 -14.85
CA ASP A 176 0.03 -5.31 -15.68
C ASP A 176 0.56 -5.32 -17.13
N ALA A 177 0.92 -4.14 -17.68
CA ALA A 177 1.53 -4.05 -19.00
C ALA A 177 2.84 -4.85 -19.08
N LYS A 178 3.77 -4.62 -18.12
CA LYS A 178 5.01 -5.38 -18.02
C LYS A 178 4.78 -6.89 -17.88
N LYS A 179 3.81 -7.30 -17.06
CA LYS A 179 3.51 -8.73 -16.87
C LYS A 179 2.99 -9.37 -18.16
N ARG A 180 2.12 -8.67 -18.90
CA ARG A 180 1.59 -9.13 -20.19
C ARG A 180 2.68 -9.25 -21.23
N LEU A 181 3.60 -8.28 -21.29
CA LEU A 181 4.79 -8.39 -22.14
C LEU A 181 5.55 -9.68 -21.89
N ARG A 182 5.96 -9.90 -20.64
CA ARG A 182 6.80 -11.05 -20.27
C ARG A 182 6.23 -12.38 -20.77
N ARG A 183 4.90 -12.49 -20.92
CA ARG A 183 4.25 -13.67 -21.51
C ARG A 183 4.47 -13.76 -23.02
N HIS A 184 4.14 -12.71 -23.77
CA HIS A 184 4.31 -12.66 -25.23
C HIS A 184 5.79 -12.69 -25.65
N TRP A 185 6.69 -12.27 -24.78
CA TRP A 185 8.12 -12.22 -25.07
C TRP A 185 8.76 -13.57 -25.25
N ARG A 186 8.25 -14.61 -24.60
CA ARG A 186 8.80 -15.96 -24.78
C ARG A 186 8.64 -16.45 -26.22
N GLU A 187 7.56 -16.02 -26.88
CA GLU A 187 7.32 -16.31 -28.29
C GLU A 187 8.30 -15.51 -29.16
N TYR A 188 8.51 -14.24 -28.81
CA TYR A 188 9.41 -13.34 -29.53
C TYR A 188 10.89 -13.69 -29.38
N ALA A 189 11.30 -14.18 -28.20
CA ALA A 189 12.66 -14.62 -27.89
C ALA A 189 12.97 -16.02 -28.45
N ARG A 190 12.09 -16.61 -29.26
CA ARG A 190 12.31 -17.92 -29.86
C ARG A 190 13.53 -17.85 -30.80
N PRO A 191 14.56 -18.68 -30.58
CA PRO A 191 15.74 -18.66 -31.44
C PRO A 191 15.42 -18.99 -32.90
N TYR A 192 16.16 -18.39 -33.82
CA TYR A 192 16.05 -18.62 -35.27
C TYR A 192 17.43 -18.64 -35.92
N LEU A 193 17.52 -19.17 -37.15
CA LEU A 193 18.76 -19.16 -37.93
C LEU A 193 18.85 -17.91 -38.79
N ASN A 194 19.97 -17.19 -38.73
CA ASN A 194 20.25 -16.09 -39.64
C ASN A 194 20.67 -16.60 -41.04
N ALA A 195 20.89 -15.69 -42.00
CA ALA A 195 21.29 -16.04 -43.37
C ALA A 195 22.64 -16.79 -43.47
N LYS A 196 23.46 -16.73 -42.41
CA LYS A 196 24.74 -17.46 -42.31
C LYS A 196 24.59 -18.83 -41.62
N GLY A 197 23.37 -19.23 -41.29
CA GLY A 197 23.08 -20.49 -40.59
C GLY A 197 23.42 -20.47 -39.09
N GLN A 198 23.68 -19.30 -38.49
CA GLN A 198 23.99 -19.19 -37.06
C GLN A 198 22.68 -19.05 -36.25
N MET A 199 22.61 -19.68 -35.08
CA MET A 199 21.51 -19.48 -34.15
C MET A 199 21.55 -18.07 -33.55
N VAL A 200 20.46 -17.33 -33.69
CA VAL A 200 20.25 -16.03 -33.06
C VAL A 200 19.21 -16.18 -31.97
N SER A 201 19.52 -15.70 -30.77
CA SER A 201 18.60 -15.67 -29.64
C SER A 201 18.55 -14.28 -29.04
N TRP A 202 17.38 -13.89 -28.53
CA TRP A 202 17.16 -12.58 -27.96
C TRP A 202 16.96 -12.69 -26.46
N GLN A 203 17.72 -11.91 -25.71
CA GLN A 203 17.57 -11.78 -24.27
C GLN A 203 17.15 -10.37 -23.91
N PHE A 204 16.19 -10.26 -23.02
CA PHE A 204 15.63 -8.98 -22.60
C PHE A 204 16.07 -8.63 -21.19
N ASP A 205 16.24 -7.34 -20.94
CA ASP A 205 16.46 -6.73 -19.62
C ASP A 205 15.31 -5.78 -19.25
#